data_AF-A0A7Z9LS67-F1
#
_entry.id   AF-A0A7Z9LS67-F1
#
_cell.length_a   1.000
_cell.length_b   1.000
_cell.length_c   1.000
_cell.angle_alpha   90.00
_cell.angle_beta   90.00
_cell.angle_gamma   90.00
#
_symmetry.space_group_name_H-M   'P 1'
#
loop_
_entity.id
_entity.type
_entity.pdbx_description
1 polymer ?
#
loop_
_entity_poly.entity_id
_entity_poly.type
_entity_poly.pdbx_seq_one_letter_code
_entity_poly.pdbx_strand_id
1 'polypeptide(L)'
;MSPIYKTKSRSGKDLGYNARILDTGCGGDPVSDPGDRRYTEEEVSRLIKRALQGESHSDTISHEELMDIADKSGVTPSAMRAILDDEENSFELDEAKRRWLKRHCEDFHNHLRSYVIVNGALICMNLMSTGFRGYFWALWPIMGWGIGLLFHASDTYFVSEERIERGARTLLRRRRHIEGASKWMNDTGKQVKKQKWYGEMESALDKDRDRY
;
A
#
# COMPACT_ATOMS: atom_id res chain seq x y z
N MET A 1 -27.10 10.44 15.54
CA MET A 1 -25.72 9.97 15.42
C MET A 1 -25.10 10.66 14.20
N SER A 2 -24.17 11.58 14.46
CA SER A 2 -23.25 12.32 13.57
C SER A 2 -23.78 13.12 12.35
N PRO A 3 -23.60 14.46 12.34
CA PRO A 3 -23.43 15.25 11.11
C PRO A 3 -21.92 15.49 10.84
N ILE A 4 -21.38 15.06 9.72
CA ILE A 4 -21.14 15.84 8.48
C ILE A 4 -20.60 17.25 8.75
N TYR A 5 -19.30 17.46 8.53
CA TYR A 5 -18.73 18.79 8.36
C TYR A 5 -18.59 19.09 6.86
N LYS A 6 -19.22 20.18 6.44
CA LYS A 6 -19.08 20.80 5.12
C LYS A 6 -18.73 22.27 5.33
N THR A 7 -17.94 22.82 4.41
CA THR A 7 -17.73 24.26 4.13
C THR A 7 -16.81 24.99 5.12
N LYS A 8 -16.05 26.05 4.77
CA LYS A 8 -16.03 26.92 3.59
C LYS A 8 -14.72 27.72 3.54
N SER A 9 -14.30 28.02 2.33
CA SER A 9 -13.36 29.07 1.91
C SER A 9 -13.64 30.45 2.52
N ARG A 10 -12.58 31.17 2.88
CA ARG A 10 -12.42 32.64 2.77
C ARG A 10 -10.91 32.95 2.83
N SER A 11 -10.28 33.35 1.73
CA SER A 11 -10.29 34.70 1.16
C SER A 11 -9.51 35.70 2.02
N GLY A 12 -8.31 36.01 1.54
CA GLY A 12 -8.03 37.38 1.18
C GLY A 12 -7.00 38.09 2.05
N LYS A 13 -6.13 38.78 1.31
CA LYS A 13 -5.40 40.00 1.64
C LYS A 13 -4.00 39.75 2.19
N ASP A 14 -3.06 39.94 1.26
CA ASP A 14 -2.17 41.10 1.31
C ASP A 14 -1.85 41.58 2.71
N LEU A 15 -0.59 41.50 3.08
CA LEU A 15 0.15 42.63 3.64
C LEU A 15 1.63 42.26 3.60
N GLY A 16 2.26 42.64 2.49
CA GLY A 16 3.69 42.91 2.51
C GLY A 16 3.93 44.03 3.52
N TYR A 17 4.59 43.70 4.61
CA TYR A 17 5.20 44.69 5.49
C TYR A 17 6.70 44.68 5.26
N ASN A 18 7.10 45.73 4.55
CA ASN A 18 8.45 46.25 4.48
C ASN A 18 9.05 46.42 5.88
N ALA A 19 10.36 46.13 5.94
CA ALA A 19 11.37 46.92 6.61
C ALA A 19 11.04 47.46 8.02
N ARG A 20 11.71 46.86 9.02
CA ARG A 20 12.43 47.67 10.00
C ARG A 20 13.55 46.88 10.66
N ILE A 21 14.76 47.12 10.15
CA ILE A 21 15.97 47.01 10.96
C ILE A 21 15.85 48.10 12.04
N LEU A 22 15.64 47.69 13.29
CA LEU A 22 16.06 48.43 14.47
C LEU A 22 17.10 47.50 15.11
N ASP A 23 18.39 47.80 14.91
CA ASP A 23 19.15 48.78 15.69
C ASP A 23 19.24 48.41 17.18
N THR A 24 20.49 48.11 17.52
CA THR A 24 21.18 48.09 18.81
C THR A 24 20.36 47.97 20.10
N GLY A 25 20.62 46.87 20.80
CA GLY A 25 20.34 46.72 22.22
C GLY A 25 21.24 45.64 22.80
N CYS A 26 22.47 46.00 23.15
CA CYS A 26 23.25 45.24 24.13
C CYS A 26 22.47 45.28 25.45
N GLY A 27 21.68 44.23 25.69
CA GLY A 27 21.10 43.90 26.98
C GLY A 27 21.43 42.44 27.24
N GLY A 28 22.56 42.20 27.93
CA GLY A 28 22.81 40.90 28.50
C GLY A 28 21.76 40.65 29.58
N ASP A 29 20.72 39.90 29.24
CA ASP A 29 19.80 39.40 30.24
C ASP A 29 20.59 38.52 31.21
N PRO A 30 20.45 38.71 32.54
CA PRO A 30 21.07 37.81 33.50
C PRO A 30 20.56 36.40 33.21
N VAL A 31 21.50 35.46 32.99
CA VAL A 31 21.25 34.04 32.79
C VAL A 31 20.29 33.56 33.88
N SER A 32 19.01 33.54 33.54
CA SER A 32 17.96 33.12 34.46
C SER A 32 18.10 31.62 34.60
N ASP A 33 18.32 31.19 35.84
CA ASP A 33 18.38 29.80 36.29
C ASP A 33 17.39 28.93 35.51
N PRO A 34 17.84 27.86 34.82
CA PRO A 34 17.00 27.07 33.91
C PRO A 34 15.78 26.41 34.58
N GLY A 35 15.67 26.44 35.90
CA GLY A 35 14.63 25.75 36.68
C GLY A 35 13.23 26.38 36.68
N ASP A 36 13.07 27.68 36.36
CA ASP A 36 11.77 28.38 36.52
C ASP A 36 11.15 28.86 35.18
N ARG A 37 11.69 28.41 34.05
CA ARG A 37 11.19 28.80 32.73
C ARG A 37 9.96 27.97 32.36
N ARG A 38 8.79 28.62 32.37
CA ARG A 38 7.54 28.03 31.86
C ARG A 38 7.38 28.38 30.39
N TYR A 39 7.36 27.34 29.55
CA TYR A 39 7.18 27.49 28.10
C TYR A 39 5.71 27.39 27.73
N THR A 40 5.26 28.30 26.86
CA THR A 40 3.89 28.23 26.28
C THR A 40 3.85 27.21 25.15
N GLU A 41 2.67 26.65 24.86
CA GLU A 41 2.50 25.61 23.83
C GLU A 41 2.95 26.09 22.44
N GLU A 42 2.72 27.37 22.14
CA GLU A 42 3.18 28.05 20.93
C GLU A 42 4.70 28.23 20.88
N GLU A 43 5.38 28.35 22.03
CA GLU A 43 6.84 28.45 22.12
C GLU A 43 7.50 27.10 21.96
N VAL A 44 6.96 26.08 22.64
CA VAL A 44 7.42 24.69 22.53
C VAL A 44 7.28 24.22 21.07
N SER A 45 6.12 24.42 20.46
CA SER A 45 5.88 24.04 19.06
C SER A 45 6.79 24.81 18.09
N ARG A 46 7.03 26.11 18.31
CA ARG A 46 7.98 26.89 17.51
C ARG A 46 9.42 26.42 17.65
N LEU A 47 9.85 26.06 18.86
CA LEU A 47 11.20 25.54 19.12
C LEU A 47 11.39 24.15 18.50
N ILE A 48 10.43 23.24 18.68
CA ILE A 48 10.44 21.91 18.06
C ILE A 48 10.46 22.03 16.53
N LYS A 49 9.57 22.86 15.96
CA LYS A 49 9.50 23.08 14.51
C LYS A 49 10.80 23.67 13.95
N ARG A 50 11.50 24.49 14.72
CA ARG A 50 12.80 25.07 14.34
C ARG A 50 13.95 24.06 14.48
N ALA A 51 13.94 23.21 15.51
CA ALA A 51 14.91 22.14 15.68
C ALA A 51 14.81 21.12 14.52
N LEU A 52 13.59 20.72 14.17
CA LEU A 52 13.32 19.82 13.04
C LEU A 52 13.69 20.41 11.67
N GLN A 53 13.75 21.73 11.52
CA GLN A 53 14.17 22.40 10.29
C GLN A 53 15.67 22.69 10.23
N GLY A 54 16.36 22.74 11.38
CA GLY A 54 17.80 22.99 11.47
C GLY A 54 18.65 21.73 11.34
N GLU A 55 18.10 20.57 11.69
CA GLU A 55 18.74 19.28 11.48
C GLU A 55 18.33 18.69 10.12
N SER A 56 19.21 18.90 9.13
CA SER A 56 19.24 18.10 7.91
C SER A 56 19.65 16.66 8.24
N HIS A 57 18.84 15.94 9.01
CA HIS A 57 18.90 14.49 8.98
C HIS A 57 18.35 14.04 7.64
N SER A 58 19.17 13.25 6.94
CA SER A 58 18.81 12.54 5.72
C SER A 58 17.38 11.99 5.84
N ASP A 59 16.63 12.00 4.74
CA ASP A 59 15.25 11.48 4.57
C ASP A 59 15.11 9.96 4.89
N THR A 60 16.10 9.38 5.55
CA THR A 60 16.30 7.99 5.92
C THR A 60 17.04 7.95 7.26
N ILE A 61 16.32 7.62 8.34
CA ILE A 61 16.92 7.37 9.65
C ILE A 61 17.64 6.03 9.58
N SER A 62 18.92 6.00 9.96
CA SER A 62 19.70 4.76 9.96
C SER A 62 19.16 3.80 11.02
N HIS A 63 19.20 2.48 10.75
CA HIS A 63 18.68 1.46 11.67
C HIS A 63 19.31 1.54 13.07
N GLU A 64 20.55 2.01 13.15
CA GLU A 64 21.28 2.17 14.41
C GLU A 64 20.79 3.39 15.22
N GLU A 65 20.52 4.50 14.56
CA GLU A 65 19.99 5.73 15.19
C GLU A 65 18.56 5.55 15.68
N LEU A 66 17.75 4.79 14.93
CA LEU A 66 16.41 4.41 15.37
C LEU A 66 16.43 3.53 16.64
N MET A 67 17.44 2.65 16.74
CA MET A 67 17.63 1.77 17.89
C MET A 67 18.20 2.51 19.11
N ASP A 68 19.04 3.53 18.90
CA ASP A 68 19.54 4.43 19.96
C ASP A 68 18.40 5.30 20.55
N ILE A 69 17.50 5.80 19.71
CA ILE A 69 16.31 6.54 20.15
C ILE A 69 15.34 5.63 20.92
N ALA A 70 15.15 4.39 20.47
CA ALA A 70 14.29 3.42 21.13
C ALA A 70 14.81 3.01 22.53
N ASP A 71 16.13 2.81 22.66
CA ASP A 71 16.80 2.47 23.92
C ASP A 71 16.66 3.60 24.95
N LYS A 72 16.91 4.85 24.52
CA LYS A 72 16.76 6.05 25.37
C LYS A 72 15.32 6.33 25.80
N SER A 73 14.34 5.91 25.01
CA SER A 73 12.91 6.11 25.29
C SER A 73 12.29 4.99 26.14
N GLY A 74 13.06 3.96 26.49
CA GLY A 74 12.57 2.79 27.23
C GLY A 74 11.65 1.88 26.41
N VAL A 75 11.58 2.07 25.09
CA VAL A 75 10.80 1.23 24.19
C VAL A 75 11.63 0.00 23.87
N THR A 76 11.19 -1.17 24.37
CA THR A 76 11.94 -2.41 24.18
C THR A 76 12.14 -2.66 22.67
N PRO A 77 13.34 -3.08 22.20
CA PRO A 77 13.60 -3.35 20.78
C PRO A 77 12.64 -4.36 20.13
N SER A 78 11.92 -5.14 20.93
CA SER A 78 10.83 -6.02 20.46
C SER A 78 9.52 -5.27 20.20
N ALA A 79 9.20 -4.23 20.98
CA ALA A 79 8.03 -3.39 20.79
C ALA A 79 8.19 -2.49 19.56
N MET A 80 9.37 -1.90 19.35
CA MET A 80 9.66 -1.11 18.14
C MET A 80 9.61 -1.98 16.88
N ARG A 81 10.20 -3.18 16.91
CA ARG A 81 10.08 -4.14 15.80
C ARG A 81 8.63 -4.55 15.55
N ALA A 82 7.84 -4.77 16.59
CA ALA A 82 6.42 -5.08 16.44
C ALA A 82 5.63 -3.92 15.81
N ILE A 83 5.96 -2.66 16.13
CA ILE A 83 5.31 -1.48 15.54
C ILE A 83 5.71 -1.31 14.07
N LEU A 84 7.00 -1.45 13.75
CA LEU A 84 7.51 -1.37 12.36
C LEU A 84 6.96 -2.50 11.48
N ASP A 85 6.92 -3.73 12.01
CA ASP A 85 6.31 -4.87 11.32
C ASP A 85 4.79 -4.67 11.14
N ASP A 86 4.09 -4.04 12.08
CA ASP A 86 2.64 -3.76 11.97
C ASP A 86 2.35 -2.69 10.91
N GLU A 87 3.15 -1.62 10.84
CA GLU A 87 3.01 -0.58 9.82
C GLU A 87 3.29 -1.12 8.40
N GLU A 88 4.38 -1.87 8.20
CA GLU A 88 4.70 -2.44 6.89
C GLU A 88 3.64 -3.46 6.42
N ASN A 89 3.19 -4.34 7.33
CA ASN A 89 2.12 -5.30 7.02
C ASN A 89 0.77 -4.60 6.77
N SER A 90 0.48 -3.48 7.45
CA SER A 90 -0.75 -2.72 7.23
C SER A 90 -0.81 -2.15 5.80
N PHE A 91 0.31 -1.65 5.30
CA PHE A 91 0.42 -1.14 3.94
C PHE A 91 0.31 -2.26 2.89
N GLU A 92 1.01 -3.38 3.08
CA GLU A 92 0.91 -4.53 2.19
C GLU A 92 -0.52 -5.08 2.09
N LEU A 93 -1.22 -5.16 3.22
CA LEU A 93 -2.60 -5.61 3.27
C LEU A 93 -3.52 -4.65 2.51
N ASP A 94 -3.36 -3.34 2.68
CA ASP A 94 -4.20 -2.35 2.01
C ASP A 94 -3.98 -2.33 0.50
N GLU A 95 -2.74 -2.48 0.04
CA GLU A 95 -2.47 -2.67 -1.38
C GLU A 95 -3.08 -3.98 -1.91
N ALA A 96 -3.00 -5.06 -1.15
CA ALA A 96 -3.59 -6.34 -1.53
C ALA A 96 -5.12 -6.26 -1.60
N LYS A 97 -5.77 -5.54 -0.67
CA LYS A 97 -7.22 -5.26 -0.69
C LYS A 97 -7.61 -4.49 -1.96
N ARG A 98 -6.88 -3.42 -2.30
CA ARG A 98 -7.12 -2.63 -3.52
C ARG A 98 -6.97 -3.48 -4.78
N ARG A 99 -5.93 -4.30 -4.85
CA ARG A 99 -5.69 -5.21 -5.98
C ARG A 99 -6.79 -6.27 -6.11
N TRP A 100 -7.25 -6.83 -5.00
CA TRP A 100 -8.34 -7.80 -4.97
C TRP A 100 -9.65 -7.18 -5.48
N LEU A 101 -10.02 -6.02 -4.95
CA LEU A 101 -11.22 -5.28 -5.36
C LEU A 101 -11.21 -4.95 -6.85
N LYS A 102 -10.08 -4.45 -7.36
CA LYS A 102 -9.95 -4.10 -8.79
C LYS A 102 -10.24 -5.30 -9.69
N ARG A 103 -9.63 -6.46 -9.39
CA ARG A 103 -9.86 -7.69 -10.17
C ARG A 103 -11.32 -8.14 -10.11
N HIS A 104 -11.92 -8.06 -8.93
CA HIS A 104 -13.31 -8.47 -8.74
C HIS A 104 -14.29 -7.59 -9.54
N CYS A 105 -14.07 -6.28 -9.56
CA CYS A 105 -14.84 -5.35 -10.38
C CYS A 105 -14.63 -5.56 -11.89
N GLU A 106 -13.39 -5.84 -12.31
CA GLU A 106 -13.06 -6.13 -13.71
C GLU A 106 -13.75 -7.41 -14.21
N ASP A 107 -13.76 -8.46 -13.39
CA ASP A 107 -14.45 -9.71 -13.70
C ASP A 107 -15.96 -9.47 -13.86
N PHE A 108 -16.59 -8.73 -12.94
CA PHE A 108 -18.01 -8.37 -13.07
C PHE A 108 -18.29 -7.55 -14.35
N HIS A 109 -17.43 -6.56 -14.65
CA HIS A 109 -17.60 -5.72 -15.84
C HIS A 109 -17.50 -6.54 -17.13
N ASN A 110 -16.62 -7.54 -17.19
CA ASN A 110 -16.50 -8.45 -18.33
C ASN A 110 -17.78 -9.28 -18.53
N HIS A 111 -18.37 -9.79 -17.45
CA HIS A 111 -19.64 -10.52 -17.51
C HIS A 111 -20.80 -9.62 -17.94
N LEU A 112 -20.87 -8.41 -17.39
CA LEU A 112 -21.87 -7.40 -17.78
C LEU A 112 -21.74 -7.02 -19.26
N ARG A 113 -20.52 -6.82 -19.75
CA ARG A 113 -20.27 -6.51 -21.16
C ARG A 113 -20.75 -7.62 -22.08
N SER A 114 -20.39 -8.87 -21.78
CA SER A 114 -20.86 -10.03 -22.52
C SER A 114 -22.39 -10.13 -22.50
N TYR A 115 -23.02 -9.88 -21.35
CA TYR A 115 -24.48 -9.85 -21.23
C TYR A 115 -25.09 -8.76 -22.13
N VAL A 116 -24.58 -7.53 -22.12
CA VAL A 116 -25.12 -6.44 -22.93
C VAL A 116 -24.95 -6.72 -24.43
N ILE A 117 -23.79 -7.23 -24.86
CA ILE A 117 -23.53 -7.53 -26.28
C ILE A 117 -24.46 -8.64 -26.78
N VAL A 118 -24.54 -9.76 -26.05
CA VAL A 118 -25.34 -10.91 -26.48
C VAL A 118 -26.83 -10.59 -26.44
N ASN A 119 -27.32 -9.96 -25.38
CA ASN A 119 -28.74 -9.58 -25.30
C ASN A 119 -29.09 -8.47 -26.29
N GLY A 120 -28.20 -7.52 -26.53
CA GLY A 120 -28.36 -6.52 -27.59
C GLY A 120 -28.50 -7.17 -28.97
N ALA A 121 -27.63 -8.14 -29.29
CA ALA A 121 -27.71 -8.91 -30.53
C ALA A 121 -29.02 -9.72 -30.63
N LEU A 122 -29.45 -10.36 -29.53
CA LEU A 122 -30.72 -11.09 -29.47
C LEU A 122 -31.94 -10.18 -29.70
N ILE A 123 -31.96 -8.99 -29.10
CA ILE A 123 -33.03 -8.00 -29.32
C ILE A 123 -33.02 -7.53 -30.78
N CYS A 124 -31.86 -7.20 -31.34
CA CYS A 124 -31.74 -6.84 -32.74
C CYS A 124 -32.25 -7.95 -33.66
N MET A 125 -31.87 -9.20 -33.39
CA MET A 125 -32.32 -10.37 -34.15
C MET A 125 -33.83 -10.58 -34.04
N ASN A 126 -34.41 -10.40 -32.85
CA ASN A 126 -35.85 -10.47 -32.63
C ASN A 126 -36.60 -9.39 -33.43
N LEU A 127 -36.12 -8.14 -33.40
CA LEU A 127 -36.70 -7.03 -34.16
C LEU A 127 -36.61 -7.24 -35.67
N MET A 128 -35.50 -7.80 -36.16
CA MET A 128 -35.32 -8.13 -37.59
C MET A 128 -36.21 -9.31 -38.03
N SER A 129 -36.37 -10.32 -37.17
CA SER A 129 -37.04 -11.58 -37.55
C SER A 129 -38.56 -11.49 -37.45
N THR A 130 -39.10 -10.86 -36.41
CA THR A 130 -40.55 -10.86 -36.12
C THR A 130 -41.19 -9.47 -36.22
N GLY A 131 -40.38 -8.41 -36.38
CA GLY A 131 -40.84 -7.02 -36.41
C GLY A 131 -41.37 -6.53 -35.06
N PHE A 132 -41.69 -5.23 -34.97
CA PHE A 132 -42.14 -4.57 -33.72
C PHE A 132 -43.46 -5.11 -33.14
N ARG A 133 -44.26 -5.86 -33.91
CA ARG A 133 -45.55 -6.44 -33.50
C ARG A 133 -45.50 -7.95 -33.30
N GLY A 134 -44.32 -8.56 -33.43
CA GLY A 134 -44.09 -9.99 -33.30
C GLY A 134 -43.80 -10.47 -31.88
N TYR A 135 -43.84 -11.79 -31.67
CA TYR A 135 -43.54 -12.43 -30.40
C TYR A 135 -42.09 -12.18 -29.95
N PHE A 136 -41.92 -11.61 -28.75
CA PHE A 136 -40.64 -11.18 -28.20
C PHE A 136 -39.87 -12.32 -27.52
N TRP A 137 -39.45 -13.30 -28.30
CA TRP A 137 -38.80 -14.51 -27.78
C TRP A 137 -37.48 -14.23 -27.05
N ALA A 138 -36.79 -13.14 -27.41
CA ALA A 138 -35.54 -12.69 -26.76
C ALA A 138 -35.72 -12.34 -25.27
N LEU A 139 -36.96 -12.13 -24.79
CA LEU A 139 -37.22 -11.82 -23.38
C LEU A 139 -36.84 -12.99 -22.44
N TRP A 140 -37.01 -14.23 -22.90
CA TRP A 140 -36.71 -15.42 -22.10
C TRP A 140 -35.21 -15.55 -21.73
N PRO A 141 -34.26 -15.48 -22.67
CA PRO A 141 -32.84 -15.50 -22.34
C PRO A 141 -32.41 -14.26 -21.53
N ILE A 142 -32.98 -13.07 -21.81
CA ILE A 142 -32.72 -11.86 -21.02
C ILE A 142 -33.09 -12.07 -19.55
N MET A 143 -34.29 -12.60 -19.29
CA MET A 143 -34.78 -12.85 -17.93
C MET A 143 -34.00 -13.99 -17.26
N GLY A 144 -33.79 -15.11 -17.95
CA GLY A 144 -33.08 -16.26 -17.41
C GLY A 144 -31.64 -15.93 -17.00
N TRP A 145 -30.87 -15.30 -17.90
CA TRP A 145 -29.49 -14.91 -17.60
C TRP A 145 -29.40 -13.63 -16.77
N GLY A 146 -30.38 -12.74 -16.88
CA GLY A 146 -30.43 -11.47 -16.13
C GLY A 146 -30.57 -11.70 -14.63
N ILE A 147 -31.32 -12.72 -14.21
CA ILE A 147 -31.42 -13.12 -12.80
C ILE A 147 -30.06 -13.56 -12.26
N GLY A 148 -29.32 -14.39 -13.01
CA GLY A 148 -27.96 -14.81 -12.63
C GLY A 148 -26.98 -13.63 -12.52
N LEU A 149 -27.10 -12.66 -13.43
CA LEU A 149 -26.30 -11.43 -13.41
C LEU A 149 -26.64 -10.55 -12.19
N LEU A 150 -27.92 -10.46 -11.82
CA LEU A 150 -28.38 -9.75 -10.61
C LEU A 150 -27.78 -10.35 -9.33
N PHE A 151 -27.76 -11.68 -9.23
CA PHE A 151 -27.08 -12.35 -8.11
C PHE A 151 -25.58 -12.04 -8.09
N HIS A 152 -24.91 -12.08 -9.23
CA HIS A 152 -23.49 -11.76 -9.32
C HIS A 152 -23.19 -10.29 -9.00
N ALA A 153 -24.08 -9.37 -9.42
CA ALA A 153 -24.02 -7.97 -9.07
C ALA A 153 -24.17 -7.78 -7.56
N SER A 154 -25.15 -8.45 -6.94
CA SER A 154 -25.34 -8.38 -5.49
C SER A 154 -24.09 -8.88 -4.74
N ASP A 155 -23.45 -9.94 -5.20
CA ASP A 155 -22.21 -10.44 -4.59
C ASP A 155 -21.04 -9.45 -4.73
N THR A 156 -20.98 -8.70 -5.84
CA THR A 156 -19.94 -7.69 -6.10
C THR A 156 -20.17 -6.38 -5.34
N TYR A 157 -21.42 -5.93 -5.21
CA TYR A 157 -21.76 -4.67 -4.55
C TYR A 157 -21.93 -4.81 -3.03
N PHE A 158 -22.27 -5.99 -2.52
CA PHE A 158 -22.38 -6.29 -1.08
C PHE A 158 -21.18 -7.10 -0.56
N VAL A 159 -19.99 -6.83 -1.09
CA VAL A 159 -18.76 -7.45 -0.54
C VAL A 159 -18.51 -6.89 0.87
N SER A 160 -18.56 -7.76 1.88
CA SER A 160 -18.19 -7.39 3.24
C SER A 160 -16.68 -7.15 3.38
N GLU A 161 -16.29 -6.23 4.26
CA GLU A 161 -14.89 -5.91 4.54
C GLU A 161 -14.08 -7.15 4.95
N GLU A 162 -14.71 -8.06 5.68
CA GLU A 162 -14.13 -9.35 6.05
C GLU A 162 -13.79 -10.23 4.84
N ARG A 163 -14.61 -10.22 3.78
CA ARG A 163 -14.29 -10.95 2.54
C ARG A 163 -13.15 -10.30 1.77
N ILE A 164 -13.13 -8.96 1.72
CA ILE A 164 -12.03 -8.20 1.09
C ILE A 164 -10.72 -8.55 1.78
N GLU A 165 -10.73 -8.56 3.11
CA GLU A 165 -9.56 -8.88 3.90
C GLU A 165 -9.14 -10.34 3.75
N ARG A 166 -10.08 -11.31 3.80
CA ARG A 166 -9.79 -12.72 3.52
C ARG A 166 -9.22 -12.93 2.12
N GLY A 167 -9.76 -12.23 1.12
CA GLY A 167 -9.26 -12.24 -0.25
C GLY A 167 -7.84 -11.69 -0.37
N ALA A 168 -7.58 -10.54 0.24
CA ALA A 168 -6.26 -9.91 0.29
C ALA A 168 -5.21 -10.79 0.99
N ARG A 169 -5.55 -11.34 2.16
CA ARG A 169 -4.67 -12.29 2.89
C ARG A 169 -4.34 -13.52 2.04
N THR A 170 -5.30 -14.03 1.27
CA THR A 170 -5.10 -15.18 0.39
C THR A 170 -4.10 -14.85 -0.74
N LEU A 171 -4.18 -13.65 -1.32
CA LEU A 171 -3.22 -13.18 -2.33
C LEU A 171 -1.81 -13.09 -1.76
N LEU A 172 -1.63 -12.52 -0.56
CA LEU A 172 -0.34 -12.42 0.10
C LEU A 172 0.26 -13.79 0.44
N ARG A 173 -0.57 -14.72 0.95
CA ARG A 173 -0.13 -16.09 1.27
C ARG A 173 0.38 -16.82 0.03
N ARG A 174 -0.33 -16.66 -1.11
CA ARG A 174 0.06 -17.29 -2.37
C ARG A 174 1.36 -16.71 -2.91
N ARG A 175 1.54 -15.38 -2.80
CA ARG A 175 2.78 -14.70 -3.21
C ARG A 175 4.00 -15.21 -2.42
N ARG A 176 3.87 -15.30 -1.10
CA ARG A 176 4.96 -15.76 -0.21
C ARG A 176 5.43 -17.18 -0.55
N HIS A 177 4.50 -18.08 -0.87
CA HIS A 177 4.83 -19.44 -1.33
C HIS A 177 5.59 -19.45 -2.66
N ILE A 178 5.15 -18.63 -3.62
CA ILE A 178 5.80 -18.57 -4.95
C ILE A 178 7.20 -17.98 -4.83
N GLU A 179 7.37 -16.91 -4.06
CA GLU A 179 8.68 -16.28 -3.83
C GLU A 179 9.63 -17.21 -3.07
N GLY A 180 9.13 -17.91 -2.04
CA GLY A 180 9.89 -18.93 -1.33
C GLY A 180 10.32 -20.10 -2.24
N ALA A 181 9.41 -20.58 -3.08
CA ALA A 181 9.71 -21.63 -4.05
C ALA A 181 10.75 -21.17 -5.09
N SER A 182 10.61 -19.95 -5.61
CA SER A 182 11.57 -19.37 -6.56
C SER A 182 12.95 -19.21 -5.94
N LYS A 183 13.04 -18.72 -4.70
CA LYS A 183 14.29 -18.62 -3.95
C LYS A 183 14.92 -19.99 -3.73
N TRP A 184 14.14 -20.96 -3.28
CA TRP A 184 14.59 -22.34 -3.08
C TRP A 184 15.11 -22.97 -4.38
N MET A 185 14.43 -22.75 -5.51
CA MET A 185 14.88 -23.23 -6.82
C MET A 185 16.23 -22.61 -7.23
N ASN A 186 16.39 -21.31 -7.03
CA ASN A 186 17.64 -20.60 -7.35
C ASN A 186 18.80 -21.05 -6.47
N ASP A 187 18.57 -21.21 -5.17
CA ASP A 187 19.60 -21.67 -4.23
C ASP A 187 20.00 -23.12 -4.51
N THR A 188 19.02 -24.00 -4.79
CA THR A 188 19.28 -25.40 -5.15
C THR A 188 20.08 -25.48 -6.45
N GLY A 189 19.73 -24.68 -7.47
CA GLY A 189 20.49 -24.61 -8.72
C GLY A 189 21.93 -24.14 -8.51
N LYS A 190 22.16 -23.16 -7.63
CA LYS A 190 23.51 -22.73 -7.25
C LYS A 190 24.29 -23.83 -6.54
N GLN A 191 23.67 -24.56 -5.62
CA GLN A 191 24.31 -25.65 -4.87
C GLN A 191 24.70 -26.82 -5.78
N VAL A 192 23.80 -27.24 -6.67
CA VAL A 192 24.08 -28.29 -7.66
C VAL A 192 25.24 -27.89 -8.57
N LYS A 193 25.21 -26.64 -9.08
CA LYS A 193 26.31 -26.12 -9.90
C LYS A 193 27.63 -26.10 -9.11
N LYS A 194 27.60 -25.67 -7.86
CA LYS A 194 28.77 -25.63 -6.96
C LYS A 194 29.35 -27.02 -6.71
N GLN A 195 28.53 -28.03 -6.41
CA GLN A 195 29.00 -29.41 -6.27
C GLN A 195 29.65 -29.95 -7.54
N LYS A 196 29.05 -29.68 -8.70
CA LYS A 196 29.62 -30.09 -9.99
C LYS A 196 31.01 -29.48 -10.23
N TRP A 197 31.16 -28.18 -9.94
CA TRP A 197 32.46 -27.49 -10.05
C TRP A 197 33.54 -28.09 -9.15
N TYR A 198 33.22 -28.45 -7.90
CA TYR A 198 34.19 -29.08 -7.01
C TYR A 198 34.61 -30.48 -7.48
N GLY A 199 33.67 -31.29 -7.96
CA GLY A 199 33.99 -32.61 -8.51
C GLY A 199 34.89 -32.55 -9.76
N GLU A 200 34.63 -31.58 -10.65
CA GLU A 200 35.50 -31.34 -11.82
C GLU A 200 36.90 -30.86 -11.40
N MET A 201 37.01 -30.01 -10.38
CA MET A 201 38.29 -29.58 -9.82
C MET A 201 39.07 -30.73 -9.17
N GLU A 202 38.42 -31.54 -8.33
CA GLU A 202 39.07 -32.71 -7.69
C GLU A 202 39.58 -33.70 -8.74
N SER A 203 38.78 -33.96 -9.78
CA SER A 203 39.19 -34.83 -10.90
C SER A 203 40.38 -34.26 -11.67
N ALA A 204 40.44 -32.94 -11.84
CA ALA A 204 41.56 -32.27 -12.51
C ALA A 204 42.84 -32.31 -11.66
N LEU A 205 42.73 -32.11 -10.35
CA LEU A 205 43.85 -32.18 -9.40
C LEU A 205 44.41 -33.60 -9.26
N ASP A 206 43.53 -34.62 -9.29
CA ASP A 206 43.94 -36.03 -9.26
C ASP A 206 44.72 -36.42 -10.52
N LYS A 207 44.25 -35.98 -11.69
CA LYS A 207 44.93 -36.21 -12.98
C LYS A 207 46.31 -35.57 -13.07
N ASP A 208 46.53 -34.45 -12.38
CA ASP A 208 47.84 -33.81 -12.30
C ASP A 208 48.75 -34.47 -11.24
N ARG A 209 48.19 -35.09 -10.20
CA ARG A 209 48.93 -35.87 -9.20
C ARG A 209 49.57 -37.11 -9.81
N ASP A 210 48.87 -37.81 -10.69
CA ASP A 210 49.38 -39.02 -11.36
C ASP A 210 50.44 -38.73 -12.44
N ARG A 211 50.71 -37.44 -12.72
CA ARG A 211 51.63 -37.00 -13.78
C ARG A 211 53.07 -36.81 -13.30
N TYR A 212 53.33 -36.94 -11.99
CA TYR A 212 54.62 -36.82 -11.33
C TYR A 212 54.96 -38.10 -10.56
#